data_AF-A0A9W8KEX7-F1
#
_entry.id   AF-A0A9W8KEX7-F1
#
_cell.length_a   1.000
_cell.length_b   1.000
_cell.length_c   1.000
_cell.angle_alpha   90.00
_cell.angle_beta   90.00
_cell.angle_gamma   90.00
#
_symmetry.space_group_name_H-M   'P 1'
#
loop_
_entity.id
_entity.type
_entity.pdbx_description
1 polymer ?
#
loop_
_entity_poly.entity_id
_entity_poly.type
_entity_poly.pdbx_seq_one_letter_code
_entity_poly.pdbx_strand_id
1 'polypeptide(L)'
;MLGIVATNVAGPRCVLIFGSLAGIVYSAGLVVSQYKSNGRWYVALLVVEDIGHTILTVCLVTVMLTYPRERRKARVLAMFQFLVNLSLTLGQVLLRDPEAGKNAAWTRLAACCVALGVAPWVAPVSGVVRDSGVYVVAQGQNGLGQEIRRLGHCLWTRSMALVVPFMFCCPFLLGTLGITFPDYLSVLLYNGGSLCGVLVLGFLLDIGSSCRRTRGLYGFTITSLMLAICVVAMAILNTEEKELKGLFYSAVVVNGMAVSCVFLFSGWVIGSLSNDVEVTARFVGINMLVVPGLGSLAASACKAGAHWPLYVGAGLAALGSLGMLVVVWRISDTNTWELARVRPAGSVVDSEQTTTYYEQSSIAKIPL
;
A
#
# COMPACT_ATOMS: atom_id res chain seq x y z
N MET A 1 5.40 6.53 9.87
CA MET A 1 6.38 7.65 9.88
C MET A 1 7.82 7.19 9.77
N LEU A 2 8.30 6.29 10.64
CA LEU A 2 9.67 5.76 10.58
C LEU A 2 10.05 5.18 9.20
N GLY A 3 9.14 4.48 8.53
CA GLY A 3 9.37 3.94 7.18
C GLY A 3 9.65 4.99 6.11
N ILE A 4 9.03 6.17 6.21
CA ILE A 4 9.23 7.27 5.25
C ILE A 4 10.65 7.82 5.43
N VAL A 5 11.01 8.11 6.69
CA VAL A 5 12.32 8.66 7.05
C VAL A 5 13.43 7.66 6.71
N ALA A 6 13.26 6.39 7.07
CA ALA A 6 14.23 5.34 6.77
C ALA A 6 14.42 5.17 5.26
N THR A 7 13.34 5.19 4.47
CA THR A 7 13.41 5.09 3.01
C THR A 7 14.17 6.26 2.39
N ASN A 8 13.90 7.49 2.85
CA ASN A 8 14.49 8.70 2.30
C ASN A 8 15.93 8.95 2.78
N VAL A 9 16.27 8.54 4.00
CA VAL A 9 17.61 8.79 4.61
C VAL A 9 18.56 7.61 4.40
N ALA A 10 18.13 6.39 4.71
CA ALA A 10 19.00 5.21 4.67
C ALA A 10 19.02 4.53 3.28
N GLY A 11 18.01 4.80 2.45
CA GLY A 11 17.86 4.23 1.12
C GLY A 11 17.34 2.79 1.12
N PRO A 12 16.96 2.27 -0.06
CA PRO A 12 16.25 0.99 -0.17
C PRO A 12 17.02 -0.22 0.34
N ARG A 13 18.34 -0.30 0.12
CA ARG A 13 19.17 -1.44 0.55
C ARG A 13 19.14 -1.63 2.06
N CYS A 14 19.39 -0.56 2.81
CA CYS A 14 19.40 -0.58 4.27
C CYS A 14 18.01 -0.96 4.82
N VAL A 15 16.95 -0.45 4.20
CA VAL A 15 15.56 -0.78 4.57
C VAL A 15 15.24 -2.26 4.30
N LEU A 16 15.67 -2.82 3.16
CA LEU A 16 15.49 -4.23 2.83
C LEU A 16 16.21 -5.14 3.84
N ILE A 17 17.45 -4.80 4.20
CA ILE A 17 18.23 -5.54 5.20
C ILE A 17 17.55 -5.47 6.56
N PHE A 18 17.13 -4.28 6.99
CA PHE A 18 16.45 -4.08 8.27
C PHE A 18 15.12 -4.85 8.34
N GLY A 19 14.28 -4.76 7.30
CA GLY A 19 13.02 -5.47 7.22
C GLY A 19 13.21 -6.99 7.25
N SER A 20 14.21 -7.49 6.53
CA SER A 20 14.55 -8.92 6.54
C SER A 20 15.04 -9.39 7.92
N LEU A 21 15.87 -8.59 8.59
CA LEU A 21 16.35 -8.89 9.94
C LEU A 21 15.21 -8.94 10.95
N ALA A 22 14.29 -7.97 10.92
CA ALA A 22 13.09 -7.96 11.76
C ALA A 22 12.25 -9.24 11.55
N GLY A 23 12.06 -9.65 10.29
CA GLY A 23 11.38 -10.90 9.94
C GLY A 23 12.11 -12.16 10.46
N ILE A 24 13.45 -12.20 10.43
CA ILE A 24 14.24 -13.30 11.00
C ILE A 24 14.04 -13.38 12.51
N VAL A 25 14.14 -12.26 13.22
CA VAL A 25 14.02 -12.23 14.70
C VAL A 25 12.64 -12.75 15.12
N TYR A 26 11.57 -12.31 14.45
CA TYR A 26 10.23 -12.81 14.73
C TYR A 26 10.05 -14.28 14.35
N SER A 27 10.53 -14.70 13.17
CA SER A 27 10.41 -16.09 12.72
C SER A 27 11.20 -17.06 13.63
N ALA A 28 12.38 -16.65 14.11
CA ALA A 28 13.13 -17.42 15.11
C ALA A 28 12.36 -17.47 16.45
N GLY A 29 11.74 -16.36 16.85
CA GLY A 29 10.85 -16.32 18.01
C GLY A 29 9.66 -17.26 17.89
N LEU A 30 9.02 -17.31 16.72
CA LEU A 30 7.96 -18.26 16.39
C LEU A 30 8.43 -19.69 16.57
N VAL A 31 9.60 -20.05 16.00
CA VAL A 31 10.18 -21.39 16.16
C VAL A 31 10.42 -21.71 17.64
N VAL A 32 11.02 -20.80 18.41
CA VAL A 32 11.27 -21.01 19.85
C VAL A 32 9.97 -21.16 20.63
N SER A 33 8.92 -20.42 20.26
CA SER A 33 7.61 -20.48 20.93
C SER A 33 6.93 -21.84 20.78
N GLN A 34 7.28 -22.63 19.74
CA GLN A 34 6.81 -24.00 19.58
C GLN A 34 7.38 -24.96 20.64
N TYR A 35 8.52 -24.61 21.25
CA TYR A 35 9.20 -25.42 22.26
C TYR A 35 9.06 -24.85 23.68
N LYS A 36 8.86 -23.53 23.83
CA LYS A 36 8.71 -22.85 25.13
C LYS A 36 7.48 -21.94 25.16
N SER A 37 6.59 -22.20 26.10
CA SER A 37 5.38 -21.42 26.37
C SER A 37 5.68 -20.10 27.11
N ASN A 38 6.21 -19.09 26.40
CA ASN A 38 6.38 -17.73 26.93
C ASN A 38 5.71 -16.69 26.03
N GLY A 39 4.39 -16.51 26.19
CA GLY A 39 3.58 -15.65 25.31
C GLY A 39 3.93 -14.15 25.32
N ARG A 40 4.49 -13.61 26.43
CA ARG A 40 4.82 -12.17 26.53
C ARG A 40 5.96 -11.74 25.60
N TRP A 41 6.98 -12.58 25.45
CA TRP A 41 8.11 -12.31 24.55
C TRP A 41 7.67 -12.28 23.09
N TYR A 42 6.74 -13.17 22.73
CA TYR A 42 6.21 -13.27 21.38
C TYR A 42 5.49 -11.99 20.93
N VAL A 43 4.71 -11.35 21.82
CA VAL A 43 4.05 -10.08 21.53
C VAL A 43 5.07 -8.97 21.24
N ALA A 44 6.18 -8.90 21.99
CA ALA A 44 7.23 -7.92 21.73
C ALA A 44 7.88 -8.13 20.36
N LEU A 45 8.14 -9.39 19.98
CA LEU A 45 8.68 -9.72 18.66
C LEU A 45 7.73 -9.38 17.51
N LEU A 46 6.42 -9.58 17.72
CA LEU A 46 5.39 -9.20 16.74
C LEU A 46 5.41 -7.69 16.47
N VAL A 47 5.57 -6.86 17.50
CA VAL A 47 5.67 -5.41 17.35
C VAL A 47 6.92 -5.01 16.57
N VAL A 48 8.07 -5.65 16.85
CA VAL A 48 9.32 -5.39 16.12
C VAL A 48 9.19 -5.76 14.64
N GLU A 49 8.57 -6.91 14.36
CA GLU A 49 8.29 -7.33 12.99
C GLU A 49 7.38 -6.34 12.28
N ASP A 50 6.28 -5.91 12.90
CA ASP A 50 5.32 -5.00 12.27
C ASP A 50 5.95 -3.65 11.93
N ILE A 51 6.84 -3.13 12.79
CA ILE A 51 7.65 -1.95 12.49
C ILE A 51 8.54 -2.20 11.27
N GLY A 52 9.27 -3.32 11.23
CA GLY A 52 10.13 -3.70 10.11
C GLY A 52 9.37 -3.87 8.80
N HIS A 53 8.23 -4.56 8.84
CA HIS A 53 7.34 -4.80 7.71
C HIS A 53 6.74 -3.49 7.18
N THR A 54 6.34 -2.57 8.07
CA THR A 54 5.85 -1.24 7.66
C THR A 54 6.94 -0.44 6.95
N ILE A 55 8.17 -0.42 7.48
CA ILE A 55 9.30 0.28 6.85
C ILE A 55 9.61 -0.32 5.48
N LEU A 56 9.66 -1.65 5.40
CA LEU A 56 9.88 -2.41 4.17
C LEU A 56 8.80 -2.09 3.13
N THR A 57 7.53 -2.09 3.54
CA THR A 57 6.39 -1.85 2.66
C THR A 57 6.41 -0.44 2.09
N VAL A 58 6.69 0.59 2.89
CA VAL A 58 6.86 1.98 2.38
C VAL A 58 7.91 2.02 1.30
N CYS A 59 9.07 1.42 1.55
CA CYS A 59 10.18 1.43 0.61
C CYS A 59 9.82 0.72 -0.70
N LEU A 60 9.30 -0.51 -0.62
CA LEU A 60 8.94 -1.30 -1.80
C LEU A 60 7.88 -0.59 -2.64
N VAL A 61 6.79 -0.12 -2.03
CA VAL A 61 5.74 0.59 -2.77
C VAL A 61 6.27 1.88 -3.39
N THR A 62 7.11 2.63 -2.67
CA THR A 62 7.75 3.85 -3.22
C THR A 62 8.57 3.52 -4.47
N VAL A 63 9.41 2.48 -4.41
CA VAL A 63 10.20 2.03 -5.55
C VAL A 63 9.30 1.62 -6.73
N MET A 64 8.24 0.85 -6.47
CA MET A 64 7.30 0.40 -7.50
C MET A 64 6.51 1.54 -8.14
N LEU A 65 6.30 2.66 -7.44
CA LEU A 65 5.60 3.83 -7.98
C LEU A 65 6.53 4.81 -8.70
N THR A 66 7.83 4.77 -8.43
CA THR A 66 8.77 5.81 -8.89
C THR A 66 9.74 5.31 -9.95
N TYR A 67 10.01 4.01 -10.01
CA TYR A 67 10.95 3.44 -10.99
C TYR A 67 10.30 3.17 -12.34
N PRO A 68 9.10 2.55 -12.41
CA PRO A 68 8.45 2.28 -13.69
C PRO A 68 7.98 3.56 -14.37
N ARG A 69 7.96 3.52 -15.71
CA ARG A 69 7.32 4.57 -16.51
C ARG A 69 5.85 4.72 -16.14
N GLU A 70 5.33 5.94 -16.24
CA GLU A 70 3.94 6.30 -15.92
C GLU A 70 2.91 5.33 -16.51
N ARG A 71 3.11 4.92 -17.78
CA ARG A 71 2.20 3.99 -18.44
C ARG A 71 2.12 2.62 -17.76
N ARG A 72 3.23 2.14 -17.19
CA ARG A 72 3.40 0.80 -16.60
C ARG A 72 3.27 0.76 -15.07
N LYS A 73 3.09 1.90 -14.39
CA LYS A 73 2.97 1.95 -12.92
C LYS A 73 1.86 1.05 -12.39
N ALA A 74 0.69 1.07 -13.04
CA ALA A 74 -0.45 0.21 -12.70
C ALA A 74 -0.06 -1.28 -12.73
N ARG A 75 0.58 -1.71 -13.82
CA ARG A 75 1.03 -3.10 -13.99
C ARG A 75 2.01 -3.54 -12.91
N VAL A 76 3.03 -2.71 -12.64
CA VAL A 76 4.06 -3.06 -11.64
C VAL A 76 3.47 -3.09 -10.24
N LEU A 77 2.59 -2.13 -9.91
CA LEU A 77 1.88 -2.11 -8.63
C LEU A 77 0.94 -3.32 -8.49
N ALA A 78 0.22 -3.70 -9.55
CA ALA A 78 -0.64 -4.87 -9.57
C ALA A 78 0.16 -6.17 -9.41
N MET A 79 1.31 -6.31 -10.10
CA MET A 79 2.20 -7.45 -9.92
C MET A 79 2.71 -7.56 -8.48
N PHE A 80 3.11 -6.44 -7.87
CA PHE A 80 3.52 -6.41 -6.48
C PHE A 80 2.40 -6.86 -5.53
N GLN A 81 1.22 -6.25 -5.65
CA GLN A 81 0.07 -6.59 -4.82
C GLN A 81 -0.37 -8.06 -5.03
N PHE A 82 -0.30 -8.56 -6.27
CA PHE A 82 -0.59 -9.95 -6.59
C PHE A 82 0.38 -10.90 -5.88
N LEU A 83 1.69 -10.61 -5.89
CA LEU A 83 2.69 -11.41 -5.18
C LEU A 83 2.48 -11.40 -3.67
N VAL A 84 2.13 -10.24 -3.08
CA VAL A 84 1.79 -10.13 -1.66
C VAL A 84 0.56 -11.00 -1.33
N ASN A 85 -0.53 -10.84 -2.08
CA ASN A 85 -1.74 -11.64 -1.87
C ASN A 85 -1.51 -13.15 -2.09
N LEU A 86 -0.68 -13.50 -3.07
CA LEU A 86 -0.31 -14.89 -3.34
C LEU A 86 0.49 -15.48 -2.18
N SER A 87 1.43 -14.71 -1.62
CA SER A 87 2.22 -15.13 -0.46
C SER A 87 1.35 -15.35 0.78
N LEU A 88 0.33 -14.50 1.00
CA LEU A 88 -0.66 -14.69 2.06
C LEU A 88 -1.48 -15.96 1.83
N THR A 89 -1.89 -16.20 0.58
CA THR A 89 -2.63 -17.40 0.19
C THR A 89 -1.82 -18.67 0.45
N LEU A 90 -0.56 -18.70 0.01
CA LEU A 90 0.34 -19.83 0.23
C LEU A 90 0.62 -20.05 1.72
N GLY A 91 0.80 -18.98 2.48
CA GLY A 91 0.95 -19.06 3.93
C GLY A 91 -0.23 -19.74 4.61
N GLN A 92 -1.46 -19.42 4.20
CA GLN A 92 -2.66 -20.09 4.72
C GLN A 92 -2.71 -21.56 4.33
N VAL A 93 -2.36 -21.91 3.08
CA VAL A 93 -2.27 -23.31 2.63
C VAL A 93 -1.28 -24.12 3.48
N LEU A 94 -0.13 -23.54 3.80
CA LEU A 94 0.89 -24.19 4.64
C LEU A 94 0.43 -24.37 6.11
N LEU A 95 -0.48 -23.54 6.60
CA LEU A 95 -0.99 -23.61 7.98
C LEU A 95 -2.18 -24.55 8.15
N ARG A 96 -2.63 -25.23 7.08
CA ARG A 96 -3.80 -26.11 7.12
C ARG A 96 -3.61 -27.31 8.06
N ASP A 97 -2.42 -27.89 8.10
CA ASP A 97 -2.13 -29.07 8.92
C ASP A 97 -1.42 -28.67 10.23
N PRO A 98 -1.81 -29.25 11.39
CA PRO A 98 -1.20 -28.92 12.68
C PRO A 98 0.29 -29.29 12.76
N GLU A 99 0.71 -30.37 12.09
CA GLU A 99 2.14 -30.68 11.94
C GLU A 99 2.84 -29.71 10.97
N ALA A 100 2.11 -29.17 10.00
CA ALA A 100 2.62 -28.15 9.11
C ALA A 100 2.80 -26.78 9.78
N GLY A 101 2.15 -26.50 10.92
CA GLY A 101 2.40 -25.28 11.71
C GLY A 101 3.86 -25.14 12.15
N LYS A 102 4.51 -26.25 12.57
CA LYS A 102 5.95 -26.28 12.89
C LYS A 102 6.79 -26.06 11.65
N ASN A 103 6.47 -26.75 10.56
CA ASN A 103 7.19 -26.62 9.29
C ASN A 103 7.04 -25.20 8.72
N ALA A 104 5.87 -24.58 8.85
CA ALA A 104 5.59 -23.23 8.38
C ALA A 104 6.45 -22.17 9.09
N ALA A 105 6.69 -22.32 10.39
CA ALA A 105 7.60 -21.43 11.13
C ALA A 105 9.04 -21.53 10.60
N TRP A 106 9.52 -22.76 10.35
CA TRP A 106 10.84 -23.00 9.74
C TRP A 106 10.92 -22.50 8.30
N THR A 107 9.89 -22.72 7.48
CA THR A 107 9.81 -22.22 6.11
C THR A 107 9.84 -20.71 6.07
N ARG A 108 9.11 -20.03 6.97
CA ARG A 108 9.15 -18.57 7.11
C ARG A 108 10.56 -18.09 7.47
N LEU A 109 11.19 -18.72 8.47
CA LEU A 109 12.55 -18.38 8.87
C LEU A 109 13.54 -18.53 7.71
N ALA A 110 13.48 -19.64 6.98
CA ALA A 110 14.32 -19.88 5.80
C ALA A 110 14.10 -18.81 4.72
N ALA A 111 12.84 -18.46 4.43
CA ALA A 111 12.52 -17.40 3.47
C ALA A 111 13.08 -16.03 3.89
N CYS A 112 12.98 -15.67 5.17
CA CYS A 112 13.57 -14.42 5.68
C CYS A 112 15.11 -14.41 5.60
N CYS A 113 15.77 -15.55 5.85
CA CYS A 113 17.22 -15.69 5.68
C CYS A 113 17.64 -15.53 4.21
N VAL A 114 16.91 -16.13 3.27
CA VAL A 114 17.15 -15.95 1.83
C VAL A 114 16.94 -14.48 1.44
N ALA A 115 15.88 -13.83 1.91
CA ALA A 115 15.63 -12.41 1.66
C ALA A 115 16.78 -11.53 2.15
N LEU A 116 17.31 -11.80 3.35
CA LEU A 116 18.50 -11.11 3.87
C LEU A 116 19.74 -11.34 3.00
N GLY A 117 19.93 -12.56 2.49
CA GLY A 117 21.05 -12.89 1.59
C GLY A 117 20.98 -12.17 0.24
N VAL A 118 19.77 -11.91 -0.26
CA VAL A 118 19.54 -11.21 -1.55
C VAL A 118 19.54 -9.69 -1.39
N ALA A 119 19.17 -9.14 -0.24
CA ALA A 119 19.05 -7.69 -0.02
C ALA A 119 20.30 -6.87 -0.41
N PRO A 120 21.54 -7.30 -0.14
CA PRO A 120 22.75 -6.58 -0.57
C PRO A 120 22.94 -6.52 -2.09
N TRP A 121 22.37 -7.47 -2.83
CA TRP A 121 22.52 -7.60 -4.29
C TRP A 121 21.59 -6.67 -5.07
N VAL A 122 20.61 -6.07 -4.40
CA VAL A 122 19.71 -5.10 -5.03
C VAL A 122 20.52 -3.88 -5.48
N ALA A 123 20.32 -3.42 -6.71
CA ALA A 123 21.03 -2.27 -7.27
C ALA A 123 20.84 -1.01 -6.39
N PRO A 124 21.87 -0.15 -6.23
CA PRO A 124 21.69 1.11 -5.51
C PRO A 124 20.83 2.05 -6.37
N VAL A 125 20.09 2.97 -5.76
CA VAL A 125 19.20 3.90 -6.49
C VAL A 125 19.95 4.64 -7.61
N SER A 126 21.19 5.06 -7.33
CA SER A 126 22.07 5.73 -8.29
C SER A 126 22.49 4.85 -9.49
N GLY A 127 22.43 3.53 -9.35
CA GLY A 127 22.73 2.57 -10.40
C GLY A 127 21.51 2.13 -11.21
N VAL A 128 20.31 2.60 -10.86
CA VAL A 128 19.07 2.22 -11.56
C VAL A 128 18.88 3.12 -12.77
N VAL A 129 19.07 2.54 -13.95
CA VAL A 129 18.79 3.16 -15.24
C VAL A 129 17.37 2.78 -15.66
N ARG A 130 16.52 3.78 -15.91
CA ARG A 130 15.17 3.54 -16.43
C ARG A 130 15.24 3.10 -17.90
N ASP A 131 14.17 2.50 -18.42
CA ASP A 131 14.02 2.16 -19.85
C ASP A 131 14.28 3.35 -20.80
N SER A 132 14.22 4.59 -20.32
CA SER A 132 14.51 5.82 -21.10
C SER A 132 15.99 6.20 -21.14
N GLY A 133 16.87 5.43 -20.49
CA GLY A 133 18.28 5.79 -20.30
C GLY A 133 18.52 6.87 -19.24
N VAL A 134 17.47 7.34 -18.56
CA VAL A 134 17.57 8.36 -17.52
C VAL A 134 17.80 7.69 -16.16
N TYR A 135 18.81 8.15 -15.44
CA TYR A 135 19.13 7.71 -14.09
C TYR A 135 18.09 8.20 -13.08
N VAL A 136 17.76 7.36 -12.10
CA VAL A 136 17.02 7.82 -10.93
C VAL A 136 17.98 8.66 -10.07
N VAL A 137 17.76 9.97 -10.05
CA VAL A 137 18.58 10.88 -9.25
C VAL A 137 18.22 10.69 -7.78
N ALA A 138 19.17 10.16 -7.00
CA ALA A 138 19.09 10.23 -5.55
C ALA A 138 19.28 11.71 -5.14
N GLN A 139 18.24 12.33 -4.56
CA GLN A 139 18.39 13.66 -3.98
C GLN A 139 19.32 13.60 -2.75
N GLY A 140 19.96 14.72 -2.43
CA GLY A 140 20.88 14.82 -1.30
C GLY A 140 20.19 14.46 0.03
N GLN A 141 20.96 13.93 0.97
CA GLN A 141 20.42 13.49 2.27
C GLN A 141 19.75 14.66 3.00
N ASN A 142 18.43 14.57 3.18
CA ASN A 142 17.71 15.52 4.03
C ASN A 142 17.96 15.19 5.51
N GLY A 143 18.16 16.22 6.32
CA GLY A 143 18.20 16.05 7.78
C GLY A 143 16.85 15.59 8.34
N LEU A 144 16.86 14.83 9.43
CA LEU A 144 15.65 14.31 10.09
C LEU A 144 14.59 15.40 10.38
N GLY A 145 15.02 16.56 10.88
CA GLY A 145 14.12 17.67 11.19
C GLY A 145 13.45 18.28 9.95
N GLN A 146 14.18 18.35 8.83
CA GLN A 146 13.62 18.80 7.56
C GLN A 146 12.60 17.80 7.03
N GLU A 147 12.87 16.50 7.17
CA GLU A 147 11.97 15.44 6.72
C GLU A 147 10.64 15.47 7.51
N ILE A 148 10.70 15.65 8.83
CA ILE A 148 9.49 15.79 9.67
C ILE A 148 8.69 17.03 9.27
N ARG A 149 9.34 18.17 9.04
CA ARG A 149 8.67 19.41 8.60
C ARG A 149 8.00 19.24 7.23
N ARG A 150 8.71 18.62 6.27
CA ARG A 150 8.17 18.33 4.92
C ARG A 150 7.02 17.34 4.97
N LEU A 151 7.10 16.33 5.83
CA LEU A 151 6.02 15.38 6.08
C LEU A 151 4.76 16.07 6.64
N GLY A 152 4.92 17.00 7.59
CA GLY A 152 3.82 17.82 8.09
C GLY A 152 3.18 18.67 7.00
N HIS A 153 4.00 19.29 6.14
CA HIS A 153 3.49 20.06 5.00
C HIS A 153 2.76 19.18 3.98
N CYS A 154 3.24 17.96 3.76
CA CYS A 154 2.68 16.97 2.85
C CYS A 154 1.23 16.61 3.19
N LEU A 155 0.89 16.53 4.49
CA LEU A 155 -0.49 16.30 4.96
C LEU A 155 -1.44 17.43 4.55
N TRP A 156 -0.93 18.66 4.41
CA TRP A 156 -1.72 19.84 4.09
C TRP A 156 -1.77 20.16 2.59
N THR A 157 -1.09 19.38 1.77
CA THR A 157 -1.17 19.51 0.32
C THR A 157 -2.61 19.23 -0.13
N ARG A 158 -3.19 20.12 -0.95
CA ARG A 158 -4.60 20.03 -1.39
C ARG A 158 -4.99 18.64 -1.91
N SER A 159 -4.15 18.03 -2.74
CA SER A 159 -4.40 16.69 -3.28
C SER A 159 -4.42 15.62 -2.18
N MET A 160 -3.53 15.71 -1.20
CA MET A 160 -3.49 14.76 -0.08
C MET A 160 -4.70 14.94 0.83
N ALA A 161 -5.04 16.19 1.18
CA ALA A 161 -6.19 16.49 2.03
C ALA A 161 -7.52 15.95 1.45
N LEU A 162 -7.66 15.92 0.12
CA LEU A 162 -8.82 15.35 -0.57
C LEU A 162 -8.81 13.80 -0.62
N VAL A 163 -7.62 13.19 -0.62
CA VAL A 163 -7.46 11.73 -0.68
C VAL A 163 -7.56 11.07 0.71
N VAL A 164 -7.06 11.74 1.75
CA VAL A 164 -7.01 11.22 3.13
C VAL A 164 -8.37 10.69 3.63
N PRO A 165 -9.51 11.40 3.46
CA PRO A 165 -10.80 10.88 3.87
C PRO A 165 -11.10 9.53 3.23
N PHE A 166 -10.92 9.38 1.92
CA PHE A 166 -11.15 8.09 1.25
C PHE A 166 -10.29 6.96 1.83
N MET A 167 -9.01 7.24 2.10
CA MET A 167 -8.04 6.27 2.65
C MET A 167 -8.34 5.87 4.09
N PHE A 168 -8.98 6.74 4.86
CA PHE A 168 -9.42 6.41 6.22
C PHE A 168 -10.73 5.63 6.19
N CYS A 169 -11.68 6.11 5.38
CA CYS A 169 -13.07 5.66 5.43
C CYS A 169 -13.25 4.28 4.82
N CYS A 170 -12.53 3.92 3.75
CA CYS A 170 -12.67 2.60 3.15
C CYS A 170 -12.18 1.48 4.10
N PRO A 171 -10.98 1.55 4.71
CA PRO A 171 -10.56 0.56 5.71
C PRO A 171 -11.41 0.58 6.97
N PHE A 172 -11.88 1.75 7.41
CA PHE A 172 -12.84 1.85 8.51
C PHE A 172 -14.13 1.09 8.20
N LEU A 173 -14.75 1.37 7.04
CA LEU A 173 -15.95 0.69 6.58
C LEU A 173 -15.73 -0.82 6.45
N LEU A 174 -14.67 -1.24 5.77
CA LEU A 174 -14.36 -2.66 5.57
C LEU A 174 -14.10 -3.38 6.90
N GLY A 175 -13.50 -2.69 7.89
CA GLY A 175 -13.32 -3.20 9.24
C GLY A 175 -14.62 -3.29 10.04
N THR A 176 -15.56 -2.35 9.86
CA THR A 176 -16.86 -2.37 10.55
C THR A 176 -17.85 -3.36 9.94
N LEU A 177 -17.59 -3.91 8.74
CA LEU A 177 -18.38 -5.01 8.18
C LEU A 177 -18.38 -6.26 9.07
N GLY A 178 -17.37 -6.42 9.94
CA GLY A 178 -17.37 -7.49 10.95
C GLY A 178 -17.38 -8.90 10.37
N ILE A 179 -16.86 -9.08 9.15
CA ILE A 179 -16.77 -10.39 8.50
C ILE A 179 -15.89 -11.28 9.37
N THR A 180 -16.51 -12.28 9.98
CA THR A 180 -15.80 -13.35 10.65
C THR A 180 -15.46 -14.42 9.63
N PHE A 181 -14.25 -14.98 9.73
CA PHE A 181 -13.79 -16.07 8.89
C PHE A 181 -13.86 -17.36 9.71
N PRO A 182 -15.00 -18.07 9.72
CA PRO A 182 -15.22 -19.21 10.62
C PRO A 182 -14.39 -20.44 10.24
N ASP A 183 -13.94 -20.51 8.98
CA ASP A 183 -13.30 -21.68 8.40
C ASP A 183 -12.14 -21.30 7.48
N TYR A 184 -11.27 -22.28 7.23
CA TYR A 184 -10.15 -22.13 6.29
C TYR A 184 -10.60 -21.72 4.88
N LEU A 185 -11.76 -22.22 4.44
CA LEU A 185 -12.28 -21.94 3.10
C LEU A 185 -12.65 -20.46 2.93
N SER A 186 -13.26 -19.81 3.92
CA SER A 186 -13.57 -18.37 3.84
C SER A 186 -12.30 -17.52 3.75
N VAL A 187 -11.24 -17.86 4.48
CA VAL A 187 -9.94 -17.18 4.34
C VAL A 187 -9.36 -17.38 2.94
N LEU A 188 -9.41 -18.59 2.40
CA LEU A 188 -8.91 -18.90 1.07
C LEU A 188 -9.70 -18.16 -0.03
N LEU A 189 -11.02 -18.11 0.09
CA LEU A 189 -11.92 -17.41 -0.83
C LEU A 189 -11.72 -15.90 -0.77
N TYR A 190 -11.52 -15.32 0.42
CA TYR A 190 -11.15 -13.92 0.57
C TYR A 190 -9.84 -13.61 -0.16
N ASN A 191 -8.81 -14.44 0.03
CA ASN A 191 -7.53 -14.27 -0.64
C ASN A 191 -7.65 -14.47 -2.16
N GLY A 192 -8.44 -15.44 -2.61
CA GLY A 192 -8.75 -15.66 -4.02
C GLY A 192 -9.48 -14.48 -4.67
N GLY A 193 -10.46 -13.91 -3.97
CA GLY A 193 -11.11 -12.66 -4.36
C GLY A 193 -10.12 -11.51 -4.44
N SER A 194 -9.23 -11.39 -3.44
CA SER A 194 -8.17 -10.39 -3.41
C SER A 194 -7.24 -10.50 -4.64
N LEU A 195 -6.81 -11.70 -5.02
CA LEU A 195 -6.04 -11.95 -6.25
C LEU A 195 -6.82 -11.55 -7.51
N CYS A 196 -8.09 -11.93 -7.60
CA CYS A 196 -8.96 -11.59 -8.73
C CYS A 196 -9.13 -10.07 -8.87
N GLY A 197 -9.38 -9.36 -7.76
CA GLY A 197 -9.53 -7.91 -7.75
C GLY A 197 -8.29 -7.18 -8.27
N VAL A 198 -7.09 -7.63 -7.86
CA VAL A 198 -5.82 -7.08 -8.36
C VAL A 198 -5.64 -7.33 -9.85
N LEU A 199 -5.94 -8.53 -10.35
CA LEU A 199 -5.79 -8.86 -11.77
C LEU A 199 -6.75 -8.04 -12.64
N VAL A 200 -8.03 -7.98 -12.26
CA VAL A 200 -9.07 -7.26 -13.01
C VAL A 200 -8.76 -5.77 -13.05
N LEU A 201 -8.55 -5.15 -11.89
CA LEU A 201 -8.31 -3.72 -11.82
C LEU A 201 -6.92 -3.36 -12.37
N GLY A 202 -5.90 -4.19 -12.15
CA GLY A 202 -4.56 -4.00 -12.68
C GLY A 202 -4.52 -4.03 -14.20
N PHE A 203 -5.23 -4.97 -14.82
CA PHE A 203 -5.38 -5.05 -16.28
C PHE A 203 -6.09 -3.81 -16.81
N LEU A 204 -7.23 -3.44 -16.22
CA LEU A 204 -8.02 -2.29 -16.63
C LEU A 204 -7.24 -0.97 -16.52
N LEU A 205 -6.56 -0.78 -15.40
CA LEU A 205 -5.70 0.38 -15.18
C LEU A 205 -4.49 0.37 -16.10
N ASP A 206 -4.14 -0.71 -16.78
CA ASP A 206 -2.98 -0.80 -17.68
C ASP A 206 -3.34 -0.75 -19.17
N ILE A 207 -4.64 -0.67 -19.53
CA ILE A 207 -5.10 -0.53 -20.91
C ILE A 207 -4.48 0.74 -21.53
N GLY A 208 -3.49 0.54 -22.40
CA GLY A 208 -2.54 1.56 -22.84
C GLY A 208 -3.08 2.61 -23.81
N SER A 209 -4.35 2.51 -24.22
CA SER A 209 -4.94 3.38 -25.24
C SER A 209 -5.67 4.60 -24.68
N SER A 210 -5.87 4.70 -23.37
CA SER A 210 -6.67 5.79 -22.77
C SER A 210 -5.80 6.79 -21.99
N CYS A 211 -6.24 8.06 -22.02
CA CYS A 211 -5.74 9.10 -21.13
C CYS A 211 -5.77 8.62 -19.68
N ARG A 212 -4.80 9.07 -18.89
CA ARG A 212 -4.64 8.73 -17.48
C ARG A 212 -5.85 9.11 -16.66
N ARG A 213 -6.46 10.26 -16.96
CA ARG A 213 -7.73 10.68 -16.35
C ARG A 213 -8.84 9.65 -16.59
N THR A 214 -8.99 9.16 -17.82
CA THR A 214 -9.99 8.14 -18.17
C THR A 214 -9.72 6.83 -17.45
N ARG A 215 -8.45 6.38 -17.39
CA ARG A 215 -8.04 5.20 -16.60
C ARG A 215 -8.39 5.37 -15.13
N GLY A 216 -8.14 6.55 -14.57
CA GLY A 216 -8.49 6.88 -13.19
C GLY A 216 -10.00 6.86 -12.95
N LEU A 217 -10.79 7.38 -13.87
CA LEU A 217 -12.25 7.34 -13.80
C LEU A 217 -12.77 5.91 -13.84
N TYR A 218 -12.27 5.07 -14.76
CA TYR A 218 -12.64 3.65 -14.81
C TYR A 218 -12.25 2.91 -13.53
N GLY A 219 -11.02 3.13 -13.04
CA GLY A 219 -10.55 2.54 -11.79
C GLY A 219 -11.39 2.96 -10.59
N PHE A 220 -11.76 4.24 -10.52
CA PHE A 220 -12.65 4.77 -9.49
C PHE A 220 -14.04 4.12 -9.55
N THR A 221 -14.67 4.10 -10.72
CA THR A 221 -16.00 3.51 -10.92
C THR A 221 -16.02 2.04 -10.50
N ILE A 222 -15.03 1.25 -10.90
CA ILE A 222 -14.96 -0.17 -10.51
C ILE A 222 -14.74 -0.31 -9.01
N THR A 223 -13.83 0.47 -8.43
CA THR A 223 -13.54 0.40 -6.98
C THR A 223 -14.77 0.78 -6.15
N SER A 224 -15.45 1.86 -6.50
CA SER A 224 -16.69 2.30 -5.84
C SER A 224 -17.82 1.27 -6.01
N LEU A 225 -17.95 0.68 -7.20
CA LEU A 225 -18.94 -0.38 -7.44
C LEU A 225 -18.67 -1.62 -6.60
N MET A 226 -17.42 -2.10 -6.55
CA MET A 226 -17.03 -3.25 -5.73
C MET A 226 -17.28 -2.99 -4.24
N LEU A 227 -16.97 -1.78 -3.76
CA LEU A 227 -17.25 -1.37 -2.39
C LEU A 227 -18.76 -1.35 -2.10
N ALA A 228 -19.56 -0.79 -3.01
CA ALA A 228 -21.02 -0.76 -2.87
C ALA A 228 -21.62 -2.17 -2.83
N ILE A 229 -21.21 -3.06 -3.75
CA ILE A 229 -21.65 -4.46 -3.75
C ILE A 229 -21.27 -5.15 -2.44
N CYS A 230 -20.05 -4.92 -1.93
CA CYS A 230 -19.61 -5.48 -0.65
C CYS A 230 -20.49 -5.02 0.51
N VAL A 231 -20.79 -3.72 0.60
CA VAL A 231 -21.67 -3.15 1.64
C VAL A 231 -23.07 -3.75 1.56
N VAL A 232 -23.65 -3.84 0.36
CA VAL A 232 -24.99 -4.43 0.17
C VAL A 232 -25.01 -5.91 0.54
N ALA A 233 -24.04 -6.69 0.08
CA ALA A 233 -23.93 -8.11 0.41
C ALA A 233 -23.84 -8.33 1.93
N MET A 234 -23.08 -7.49 2.63
CA MET A 234 -22.96 -7.56 4.08
C MET A 234 -24.18 -7.05 4.84
N ALA A 235 -24.89 -6.04 4.31
CA ALA A 235 -26.15 -5.60 4.87
C ALA A 235 -27.18 -6.74 4.86
N ILE A 236 -27.28 -7.49 3.75
CA ILE A 236 -28.19 -8.64 3.60
C ILE A 236 -27.80 -9.76 4.58
N LEU A 237 -26.51 -10.10 4.67
CA LEU A 237 -26.01 -11.13 5.60
C LEU A 237 -26.21 -10.78 7.08
N ASN A 238 -26.31 -9.50 7.42
CA ASN A 238 -26.60 -9.06 8.78
C ASN A 238 -28.10 -9.07 9.10
N THR A 239 -28.98 -9.07 8.09
CA THR A 239 -30.44 -9.11 8.27
C THR A 239 -31.02 -10.51 8.21
N GLU A 240 -30.46 -11.40 7.40
CA GLU A 240 -30.93 -12.78 7.29
C GLU A 240 -30.21 -13.68 8.32
N GLU A 241 -30.96 -14.59 8.96
CA GLU A 241 -30.35 -15.66 9.75
C GLU A 241 -29.38 -16.45 8.87
N LYS A 242 -28.24 -16.83 9.45
CA LYS A 242 -26.97 -17.29 8.82
C LYS A 242 -27.05 -18.56 7.94
N GLU A 243 -28.22 -18.93 7.44
CA GLU A 243 -28.45 -20.19 6.72
C GLU A 243 -28.00 -20.15 5.24
N LEU A 244 -27.84 -18.96 4.64
CA LEU A 244 -27.38 -18.84 3.24
C LEU A 244 -25.84 -18.90 3.11
N LYS A 245 -25.27 -20.09 3.31
CA LYS A 245 -23.81 -20.35 3.16
C LYS A 245 -23.24 -19.85 1.83
N GLY A 246 -23.99 -20.00 0.73
CA GLY A 246 -23.57 -19.55 -0.60
C GLY A 246 -23.39 -18.02 -0.69
N LEU A 247 -24.35 -17.27 -0.14
CA LEU A 247 -24.26 -15.81 -0.09
C LEU A 247 -23.08 -15.36 0.77
N PHE A 248 -22.86 -16.01 1.92
CA PHE A 248 -21.73 -15.73 2.80
C PHE A 248 -20.39 -15.86 2.05
N TYR A 249 -20.14 -17.00 1.40
CA TYR A 249 -18.91 -17.21 0.65
C TYR A 249 -18.75 -16.23 -0.52
N SER A 250 -19.84 -15.88 -1.20
CA SER A 250 -19.78 -14.86 -2.26
C SER A 250 -19.42 -13.46 -1.72
N ALA A 251 -19.98 -13.06 -0.58
CA ALA A 251 -19.68 -11.79 0.07
C ALA A 251 -18.22 -11.74 0.54
N VAL A 252 -17.69 -12.87 1.03
CA VAL A 252 -16.29 -13.02 1.42
C VAL A 252 -15.35 -12.81 0.22
N VAL A 253 -15.66 -13.40 -0.93
CA VAL A 253 -14.90 -13.19 -2.19
C VAL A 253 -14.95 -11.72 -2.60
N VAL A 254 -16.15 -11.13 -2.63
CA VAL A 254 -16.35 -9.72 -3.01
C VAL A 254 -15.63 -8.78 -2.05
N ASN A 255 -15.60 -9.08 -0.76
CA ASN A 255 -14.84 -8.31 0.22
C ASN A 255 -13.34 -8.33 -0.08
N GLY A 256 -12.79 -9.51 -0.39
CA GLY A 256 -11.39 -9.65 -0.82
C GLY A 256 -11.10 -8.81 -2.08
N MET A 257 -11.99 -8.88 -3.07
CA MET A 257 -11.89 -8.05 -4.28
C MET A 257 -11.92 -6.56 -3.96
N ALA A 258 -12.88 -6.11 -3.15
CA ALA A 258 -13.06 -4.70 -2.79
C ALA A 258 -11.83 -4.15 -2.05
N VAL A 259 -11.30 -4.87 -1.07
CA VAL A 259 -10.08 -4.50 -0.34
C VAL A 259 -8.92 -4.31 -1.32
N SER A 260 -8.68 -5.30 -2.19
CA SER A 260 -7.58 -5.23 -3.15
C SER A 260 -7.77 -4.13 -4.19
N CYS A 261 -8.99 -3.90 -4.66
CA CYS A 261 -9.30 -2.80 -5.57
C CYS A 261 -9.02 -1.45 -4.91
N VAL A 262 -9.46 -1.25 -3.66
CA VAL A 262 -9.19 -0.03 -2.90
C VAL A 262 -7.70 0.19 -2.77
N PHE A 263 -6.91 -0.80 -2.31
CA PHE A 263 -5.47 -0.65 -2.15
C PHE A 263 -4.75 -0.37 -3.47
N LEU A 264 -5.05 -1.12 -4.53
CA LEU A 264 -4.40 -0.96 -5.83
C LEU A 264 -4.75 0.39 -6.47
N PHE A 265 -6.03 0.79 -6.44
CA PHE A 265 -6.47 2.07 -6.97
C PHE A 265 -5.83 3.23 -6.21
N SER A 266 -5.82 3.14 -4.88
CA SER A 266 -5.20 4.12 -3.98
C SER A 266 -3.73 4.33 -4.29
N GLY A 267 -2.97 3.24 -4.43
CA GLY A 267 -1.56 3.31 -4.79
C GLY A 267 -1.34 3.87 -6.19
N TRP A 268 -2.22 3.55 -7.14
CA TRP A 268 -2.15 4.11 -8.49
C TRP A 268 -2.42 5.62 -8.52
N VAL A 269 -3.40 6.11 -7.75
CA VAL A 269 -3.68 7.55 -7.60
C VAL A 269 -2.49 8.25 -6.96
N ILE A 270 -1.94 7.72 -5.86
CA ILE A 270 -0.78 8.29 -5.17
C ILE A 270 0.43 8.35 -6.10
N GLY A 271 0.75 7.24 -6.76
CA GLY A 271 1.82 7.18 -7.76
C GLY A 271 1.53 8.02 -9.00
N SER A 272 0.30 8.52 -9.14
CA SER A 272 -0.07 9.45 -10.18
C SER A 272 0.17 10.92 -9.83
N LEU A 273 0.19 11.25 -8.54
CA LEU A 273 0.33 12.63 -8.06
C LEU A 273 1.78 13.12 -8.05
N SER A 274 2.77 12.21 -7.99
CA SER A 274 4.18 12.57 -8.06
C SER A 274 5.02 11.49 -8.74
N ASN A 275 6.14 11.92 -9.33
CA ASN A 275 7.20 11.06 -9.83
C ASN A 275 8.48 11.17 -8.99
N ASP A 276 8.54 12.13 -8.07
CA ASP A 276 9.66 12.32 -7.16
C ASP A 276 9.63 11.22 -6.10
N VAL A 277 10.75 10.52 -5.91
CA VAL A 277 10.90 9.41 -4.98
C VAL A 277 10.59 9.84 -3.55
N GLU A 278 11.08 10.99 -3.11
CA GLU A 278 10.90 11.45 -1.74
C GLU A 278 9.46 11.85 -1.46
N VAL A 279 8.86 12.61 -2.38
CA VAL A 279 7.45 13.05 -2.25
C VAL A 279 6.53 11.84 -2.31
N THR A 280 6.81 10.89 -3.20
CA THR A 280 6.04 9.65 -3.29
C THR A 280 6.18 8.81 -2.03
N ALA A 281 7.37 8.72 -1.43
CA ALA A 281 7.56 8.02 -0.16
C ALA A 281 6.70 8.61 0.97
N ARG A 282 6.62 9.95 1.04
CA ARG A 282 5.78 10.66 2.00
C ARG A 282 4.30 10.37 1.74
N PHE A 283 3.85 10.45 0.48
CA PHE A 283 2.47 10.15 0.11
C PHE A 283 2.08 8.70 0.42
N VAL A 284 2.92 7.73 0.05
CA VAL A 284 2.71 6.31 0.31
C VAL A 284 2.63 6.04 1.80
N GLY A 285 3.62 6.51 2.59
CA GLY A 285 3.65 6.23 4.01
C GLY A 285 2.47 6.85 4.77
N ILE A 286 2.01 8.05 4.38
CA ILE A 286 0.82 8.66 4.95
C ILE A 286 -0.45 7.92 4.50
N ASN A 287 -0.68 7.82 3.19
CA ASN A 287 -2.00 7.48 2.65
C ASN A 287 -2.23 5.99 2.41
N MET A 288 -1.17 5.18 2.29
CA MET A 288 -1.33 3.73 2.14
C MET A 288 -1.12 2.95 3.43
N LEU A 289 -0.50 3.56 4.45
CA LEU A 289 -0.20 2.87 5.71
C LEU A 289 -0.79 3.58 6.93
N VAL A 290 -0.37 4.83 7.22
CA VAL A 290 -0.81 5.51 8.45
C VAL A 290 -2.32 5.73 8.47
N VAL A 291 -2.88 6.36 7.43
CA VAL A 291 -4.30 6.72 7.39
C VAL A 291 -5.20 5.48 7.30
N PRO A 292 -4.92 4.47 6.44
CA PRO A 292 -5.64 3.21 6.45
C PRO A 292 -5.57 2.46 7.77
N GLY A 293 -4.38 2.41 8.40
CA GLY A 293 -4.20 1.76 9.69
C GLY A 293 -5.02 2.41 10.81
N LEU A 294 -5.11 3.75 10.81
CA LEU A 294 -6.00 4.48 11.73
C LEU A 294 -7.48 4.16 11.47
N GLY A 295 -7.89 4.03 10.20
CA GLY A 295 -9.24 3.62 9.84
C GLY A 295 -9.58 2.23 10.38
N SER A 296 -8.70 1.25 10.15
CA SER A 296 -8.86 -0.11 10.67
C SER A 296 -8.85 -0.16 12.20
N LEU A 297 -8.01 0.62 12.86
CA LEU A 297 -7.96 0.73 14.32
C LEU A 297 -9.27 1.32 14.87
N ALA A 298 -9.77 2.41 14.27
CA ALA A 298 -11.03 3.01 14.64
C ALA A 298 -12.20 2.04 14.46
N ALA A 299 -12.19 1.21 13.41
CA ALA A 299 -13.17 0.16 13.22
C ALA A 299 -13.11 -0.90 14.33
N SER A 300 -11.91 -1.35 14.70
CA SER A 300 -11.72 -2.32 15.79
C SER A 300 -12.15 -1.81 17.16
N ALA A 301 -12.11 -0.48 17.37
CA ALA A 301 -12.58 0.15 18.60
C ALA A 301 -14.12 0.27 18.67
N CYS A 302 -14.83 0.10 17.55
CA CYS A 302 -16.28 0.09 17.53
C CYS A 302 -16.80 -1.22 18.13
N LYS A 303 -17.80 -1.16 19.01
CA LYS A 303 -18.39 -2.34 19.66
C LYS A 303 -18.94 -3.32 18.61
N ALA A 304 -18.55 -4.58 18.73
CA ALA A 304 -19.12 -5.67 17.95
C ALA A 304 -20.64 -5.72 18.14
N GLY A 305 -21.40 -5.83 17.04
CA GLY A 305 -22.86 -5.91 17.03
C GLY A 305 -23.60 -4.57 16.95
N ALA A 306 -22.90 -3.43 16.97
CA ALA A 306 -23.52 -2.16 16.65
C ALA A 306 -23.66 -2.01 15.12
N HIS A 307 -24.85 -1.68 14.62
CA HIS A 307 -25.06 -1.42 13.18
C HIS A 307 -24.69 0.02 12.77
N TRP A 308 -24.65 0.96 13.70
CA TRP A 308 -24.33 2.36 13.41
C TRP A 308 -22.93 2.60 12.81
N PRO A 309 -21.84 1.87 13.18
CA PRO A 309 -20.52 2.06 12.59
C PRO A 309 -20.48 1.72 11.10
N LEU A 310 -21.34 0.79 10.65
CA LEU A 310 -21.50 0.46 9.23
C LEU A 310 -22.08 1.65 8.46
N TYR A 311 -23.17 2.23 8.95
CA TYR A 311 -23.82 3.38 8.30
C TYR A 311 -22.93 4.62 8.31
N VAL A 312 -22.23 4.88 9.43
CA VAL A 312 -21.24 5.95 9.51
C VAL A 312 -20.09 5.69 8.55
N GLY A 313 -19.57 4.46 8.48
CA GLY A 313 -18.51 4.10 7.55
C GLY A 313 -18.94 4.28 6.08
N ALA A 314 -20.17 3.89 5.74
CA ALA A 314 -20.71 4.04 4.39
C ALA A 314 -20.89 5.52 4.02
N GLY A 315 -21.45 6.34 4.92
CA GLY A 315 -21.59 7.78 4.71
C GLY A 315 -20.24 8.48 4.56
N LEU A 316 -19.28 8.14 5.42
CA LEU A 316 -17.91 8.65 5.37
C LEU A 316 -17.18 8.21 4.09
N ALA A 317 -17.35 6.96 3.65
CA ALA A 317 -16.77 6.46 2.40
C ALA A 317 -17.38 7.15 1.17
N ALA A 318 -18.68 7.43 1.17
CA ALA A 318 -19.34 8.19 0.12
C ALA A 318 -18.80 9.62 0.03
N LEU A 319 -18.67 10.31 1.17
CA LEU A 319 -18.08 11.65 1.24
C LEU A 319 -16.60 11.65 0.81
N GLY A 320 -15.81 10.70 1.30
CA GLY A 320 -14.40 10.55 0.92
C GLY A 320 -14.22 10.25 -0.57
N SER A 321 -15.16 9.52 -1.16
CA SER A 321 -15.16 9.21 -2.61
C SER A 321 -15.31 10.47 -3.46
N LEU A 322 -16.01 11.51 -2.99
CA LEU A 322 -16.09 12.80 -3.70
C LEU A 322 -14.73 13.47 -3.78
N GLY A 323 -13.96 13.49 -2.68
CA GLY A 323 -12.60 14.04 -2.66
C GLY A 323 -11.66 13.27 -3.60
N MET A 324 -11.73 11.93 -3.55
CA MET A 324 -10.99 11.06 -4.46
C MET A 324 -11.35 11.32 -5.92
N LEU A 325 -12.64 11.46 -6.25
CA LEU A 325 -13.10 11.75 -7.61
C LEU A 325 -12.57 13.08 -8.13
N VAL A 326 -12.58 14.14 -7.31
CA VAL A 326 -12.02 15.45 -7.67
C VAL A 326 -10.53 15.33 -8.00
N VAL A 327 -9.79 14.56 -7.21
CA VAL A 327 -8.36 14.32 -7.42
C VAL A 327 -8.14 13.58 -8.74
N VAL A 328 -8.87 12.49 -8.97
CA VAL A 328 -8.83 11.68 -10.20
C VAL A 328 -9.13 12.52 -11.44
N TRP A 329 -10.14 13.38 -11.36
CA TRP A 329 -10.56 14.25 -12.45
C TRP A 329 -9.50 15.30 -12.82
N ARG A 330 -8.64 15.66 -11.86
CA ARG A 330 -7.54 16.61 -12.02
C ARG A 330 -6.19 15.98 -12.35
N ILE A 331 -6.11 14.65 -12.48
CA ILE A 331 -4.87 13.97 -12.89
C ILE A 331 -4.54 14.36 -14.35
N SER A 332 -3.37 14.95 -14.56
CA SER A 332 -2.84 15.27 -15.90
C SER A 332 -2.16 14.05 -16.55
N ASP A 333 -2.19 14.01 -17.89
CA ASP A 333 -1.59 12.93 -18.69
C ASP A 333 -0.06 12.91 -18.68
N THR A 334 0.58 14.00 -18.28
CA THR A 334 2.04 14.11 -18.16
C THR A 334 2.43 14.62 -16.78
N ASN A 335 3.31 13.90 -16.09
CA ASN A 335 4.04 14.44 -14.94
C ASN A 335 5.47 14.81 -15.40
N THR A 336 5.71 16.09 -15.71
CA THR A 336 7.02 16.81 -15.74
C THR A 336 8.35 16.02 -15.95
N TRP A 337 8.35 14.96 -16.76
CA TRP A 337 9.54 14.12 -17.01
C TRP A 337 10.52 14.79 -17.97
N GLU A 338 10.05 15.76 -18.74
CA GLU A 338 10.90 16.57 -19.64
C GLU A 338 11.87 17.51 -18.90
N LEU A 339 11.62 17.79 -17.62
CA LEU A 339 12.50 18.63 -16.78
C LEU A 339 13.64 17.84 -16.13
N ALA A 340 13.58 16.51 -16.11
CA ALA A 340 14.67 15.65 -15.66
C ALA A 340 15.68 15.37 -16.79
N ARG A 341 15.89 16.33 -17.71
CA ARG A 341 16.96 16.25 -18.72
C ARG A 341 18.31 16.28 -18.00
N VAL A 342 18.95 15.12 -18.00
CA VAL A 342 20.39 14.85 -18.08
C VAL A 342 21.27 15.98 -17.52
N ARG A 343 21.73 15.84 -16.27
CA ARG A 343 23.03 16.41 -15.91
C ARG A 343 24.11 15.50 -16.48
N PRO A 344 25.07 16.01 -17.26
CA PRO A 344 26.29 15.26 -17.54
C PRO A 344 26.99 14.96 -16.22
N ALA A 345 27.47 13.73 -16.05
CA ALA A 345 28.29 13.34 -14.91
C ALA A 345 29.53 14.26 -14.88
N GLY A 346 29.58 15.21 -13.95
CA GLY A 346 30.73 16.12 -13.77
C GLY A 346 30.40 17.59 -13.47
N SER A 347 29.15 18.06 -13.54
CA SER A 347 28.84 19.46 -13.21
C SER A 347 28.85 19.69 -11.69
N VAL A 348 29.83 20.47 -11.21
CA VAL A 348 29.90 21.00 -9.84
C VAL A 348 28.67 21.88 -9.57
N VAL A 349 28.09 21.74 -8.37
CA VAL A 349 26.83 22.39 -7.99
C VAL A 349 27.12 23.78 -7.42
N ASP A 350 26.60 24.82 -8.07
CA ASP A 350 26.26 26.07 -7.38
C ASP A 350 24.93 25.84 -6.65
N SER A 351 24.97 25.97 -5.31
CA SER A 351 23.86 25.69 -4.41
C SER A 351 22.64 26.59 -4.61
N GLU A 352 22.79 27.74 -5.26
CA GLU A 352 21.71 28.74 -5.42
C GLU A 352 20.68 28.38 -6.50
N GLN A 353 21.08 27.77 -7.62
CA GLN A 353 20.16 27.51 -8.75
C GLN A 353 19.20 26.32 -8.51
N THR A 354 19.51 25.45 -7.55
CA THR A 354 18.65 24.28 -7.28
C THR A 354 17.35 24.71 -6.60
N THR A 355 17.37 25.76 -5.79
CA THR A 355 16.21 26.25 -5.02
C THR A 355 15.11 26.84 -5.90
N THR A 356 15.49 27.56 -6.95
CA THR A 356 14.55 28.28 -7.85
C THR A 356 13.73 27.33 -8.74
N TYR A 357 14.28 26.19 -9.14
CA TYR A 357 13.59 25.19 -9.97
C TYR A 357 12.55 24.34 -9.19
N TYR A 358 12.79 24.07 -7.90
CA TYR A 358 11.81 23.37 -7.06
C TYR A 358 10.66 24.27 -6.63
N GLU A 359 10.89 25.58 -6.43
CA GLU A 359 9.79 26.53 -6.24
C GLU A 359 8.90 26.61 -7.49
N GLN A 360 9.45 26.68 -8.70
CA GLN A 360 8.61 26.74 -9.90
C GLN A 360 7.85 25.44 -10.22
N SER A 361 8.41 24.26 -9.90
CA SER A 361 7.71 22.98 -10.12
C SER A 361 6.72 22.60 -9.02
N SER A 362 6.95 23.04 -7.77
CA SER A 362 5.95 22.95 -6.69
C SER A 362 4.85 24.02 -6.81
N ILE A 363 5.13 25.12 -7.52
CA ILE A 363 4.20 26.19 -7.89
C ILE A 363 3.75 26.03 -9.36
N ALA A 364 3.63 24.80 -9.86
CA ALA A 364 2.65 24.53 -10.91
C ALA A 364 1.27 24.79 -10.30
N LYS A 365 0.90 26.08 -10.23
CA LYS A 365 -0.39 26.57 -9.80
C LYS A 365 -1.41 25.78 -10.59
N ILE A 366 -2.11 24.90 -9.90
CA ILE A 366 -3.36 24.33 -10.36
C ILE A 366 -4.22 25.56 -10.69
N PRO A 367 -4.48 25.87 -11.98
CA PRO A 367 -5.36 26.98 -12.30
C PRO A 367 -6.72 26.66 -11.69
N LEU A 368 -7.25 27.64 -10.96
CA LEU A 368 -8.58 27.58 -10.34
C LEU A 368 -9.66 27.54 -11.42
#